data_AF-A0A8I1AG12-F1
#
_entry.id   AF-A0A8I1AG12-F1
#
_cell.length_a   1.000
_cell.length_b   1.000
_cell.length_c   1.000
_cell.angle_alpha   90.00
_cell.angle_beta   90.00
_cell.angle_gamma   90.00
#
_symmetry.space_group_name_H-M   'P 1'
#
loop_
_entity.id
_entity.type
_entity.pdbx_description
1 polymer ?
#
loop_
_entity_poly.entity_id
_entity_poly.type
_entity_poly.pdbx_seq_one_letter_code
_entity_poly.pdbx_strand_id
1 'polypeptide(L)'
;MFKVRSYIFVPENIPDPDILESKGIIVVPSLKEKAIEVTNTDLLKKLDPYLDHRYLEGYIELSYYDEPVLSEYYSDLIDQLWDYLLNLTLEAIEHKESTYYFPDQPVRMNLKILQKGFVLFSIEDKNWCLPKKEFFLALVQGCTEFYKQMILGLSKETVTRYAYDKGYEQAEEDRSVILDYLKKNV
;
A
#
# COMPACT_ATOMS: atom_id res chain seq x y z
N MET A 1 -13.78 -6.68 -11.08
CA MET A 1 -12.83 -5.56 -11.27
C MET A 1 -12.14 -5.27 -9.96
N PHE A 2 -10.83 -5.02 -9.95
CA PHE A 2 -10.09 -4.71 -8.73
C PHE A 2 -10.37 -3.28 -8.24
N LYS A 3 -10.40 -3.11 -6.91
CA LYS A 3 -10.37 -1.81 -6.24
C LYS A 3 -9.21 -1.83 -5.26
N VAL A 4 -8.44 -0.74 -5.22
CA VAL A 4 -7.24 -0.60 -4.39
C VAL A 4 -7.26 0.76 -3.70
N ARG A 5 -7.05 0.77 -2.39
CA ARG A 5 -6.86 1.97 -1.58
C ARG A 5 -5.83 1.70 -0.49
N SER A 6 -5.18 2.75 -0.05
CA SER A 6 -4.17 2.70 1.01
C SER A 6 -4.59 3.67 2.11
N TYR A 7 -4.47 3.23 3.36
CA TYR A 7 -4.83 4.02 4.51
C TYR A 7 -3.69 4.01 5.53
N ILE A 8 -3.44 5.16 6.15
CA ILE A 8 -2.45 5.31 7.23
C ILE A 8 -3.22 5.52 8.52
N PHE A 9 -2.81 4.84 9.60
CA PHE A 9 -3.42 5.06 10.90
C PHE A 9 -3.12 6.45 11.44
N VAL A 10 -4.12 7.05 12.07
CA VAL A 10 -4.02 8.35 12.71
C VAL A 10 -3.32 8.16 14.06
N PRO A 11 -2.15 8.79 14.30
CA PRO A 11 -1.41 8.60 15.55
C PRO A 11 -2.23 8.96 16.80
N GLU A 12 -2.17 8.13 17.84
CA GLU A 12 -2.91 8.37 19.10
C GLU A 12 -2.44 9.62 19.86
N ASN A 13 -1.21 10.08 19.58
CA ASN A 13 -0.54 11.20 20.24
C ASN A 13 -0.80 12.56 19.57
N ILE A 14 -1.68 12.63 18.57
CA ILE A 14 -2.10 13.93 18.03
C ILE A 14 -2.76 14.72 19.17
N PRO A 15 -2.41 16.00 19.36
CA PRO A 15 -3.06 16.83 20.35
C PRO A 15 -4.58 16.79 20.15
N ASP A 16 -5.33 16.65 21.24
CA ASP A 16 -6.79 16.55 21.22
C ASP A 16 -7.37 17.51 20.16
N PRO A 17 -8.26 17.03 19.26
CA PRO A 17 -8.99 17.88 18.32
C PRO A 17 -9.44 19.21 18.93
N ASP A 18 -9.95 19.21 20.16
CA ASP A 18 -10.41 20.41 20.86
C ASP A 18 -9.24 21.36 21.20
N ILE A 19 -8.06 20.84 21.49
CA ILE A 19 -6.82 21.62 21.70
C ILE A 19 -6.32 22.21 20.37
N LEU A 20 -6.39 21.46 19.28
CA LEU A 20 -6.02 21.95 17.95
C LEU A 20 -6.97 23.08 17.50
N GLU A 21 -8.28 22.89 17.67
CA GLU A 21 -9.29 23.93 17.41
C GLU A 21 -9.04 25.18 18.27
N SER A 22 -8.68 25.01 19.55
CA SER A 22 -8.35 26.13 20.45
C SER A 22 -7.12 26.94 20.01
N LYS A 23 -6.22 26.35 19.20
CA LYS A 23 -5.06 27.01 18.60
C LYS A 23 -5.36 27.61 17.22
N GLY A 24 -6.62 27.63 16.80
CA GLY A 24 -7.06 28.14 15.49
C GLY A 24 -6.78 27.18 14.32
N ILE A 25 -6.49 25.91 14.61
CA ILE A 25 -6.25 24.88 13.61
C ILE A 25 -7.59 24.23 13.27
N ILE A 26 -7.98 24.24 11.99
CA ILE A 26 -9.21 23.59 11.55
C ILE A 26 -9.01 22.08 11.61
N VAL A 27 -9.66 21.46 12.59
CA VAL A 27 -9.80 20.01 12.72
C VAL A 27 -10.90 19.55 11.78
N VAL A 28 -10.54 18.67 10.86
CA VAL A 28 -11.50 18.02 9.98
C VAL A 28 -12.14 16.82 10.70
N PRO A 29 -13.42 16.49 10.45
CA PRO A 29 -14.10 15.35 11.10
C PRO A 29 -13.34 14.03 11.01
N SER A 30 -12.52 13.86 9.97
CA SER A 30 -11.65 12.70 9.74
C SER A 30 -10.46 12.59 10.71
N LEU A 31 -10.20 13.58 11.57
CA LEU A 31 -9.28 13.40 12.71
C LEU A 31 -9.91 12.58 13.85
N LYS A 32 -11.20 12.22 13.74
CA LYS A 32 -11.87 11.21 14.57
C LYS A 32 -11.85 9.83 13.92
N GLU A 33 -11.43 9.73 12.66
CA GLU A 33 -11.28 8.44 11.97
C GLU A 33 -9.97 7.79 12.43
N LYS A 34 -9.98 6.47 12.58
CA LYS A 34 -8.79 5.71 13.02
C LYS A 34 -7.71 5.66 11.94
N ALA A 35 -8.09 5.89 10.68
CA ALA A 35 -7.21 5.85 9.53
C ALA A 35 -7.64 6.88 8.49
N ILE A 36 -6.68 7.33 7.68
CA ILE A 36 -6.93 8.28 6.58
C ILE A 36 -6.53 7.65 5.25
N GLU A 37 -7.36 7.83 4.23
CA GLU A 37 -6.98 7.41 2.87
C GLU A 37 -5.84 8.30 2.36
N VAL A 38 -4.78 7.72 1.82
CA VAL A 38 -3.57 8.47 1.40
C VAL A 38 -3.85 9.52 0.33
N THR A 39 -4.93 9.36 -0.44
CA THR A 39 -5.38 10.34 -1.45
C THR A 39 -5.85 11.66 -0.83
N ASN A 40 -6.12 11.71 0.48
CA ASN A 40 -6.41 12.93 1.22
C ASN A 40 -5.10 13.66 1.60
N THR A 41 -4.42 14.21 0.60
CA THR A 41 -3.11 14.86 0.76
C THR A 41 -3.13 16.08 1.67
N ASP A 42 -4.26 16.82 1.72
CA ASP A 42 -4.44 17.93 2.65
C ASP A 42 -4.39 17.49 4.11
N LEU A 43 -4.98 16.33 4.43
CA LEU A 43 -4.94 15.76 5.76
C LEU A 43 -3.59 15.11 6.05
N LEU A 44 -3.02 14.39 5.08
CA LEU A 44 -1.69 13.80 5.19
C LEU A 44 -0.63 14.87 5.54
N LYS A 45 -0.73 16.05 4.92
CA LYS A 45 0.13 17.20 5.22
C LYS A 45 -0.01 17.73 6.64
N LYS A 46 -1.24 17.73 7.18
CA LYS A 46 -1.48 18.15 8.56
C LYS A 46 -0.96 17.12 9.57
N LEU A 47 -0.96 15.84 9.18
CA LEU A 47 -0.51 14.74 10.02
C LEU A 47 1.00 14.48 9.96
N ASP A 48 1.68 14.87 8.87
CA ASP A 48 3.13 14.69 8.65
C ASP A 48 3.99 14.88 9.92
N PRO A 49 3.85 15.96 10.73
CA PRO A 49 4.66 16.15 11.93
C PRO A 49 4.43 15.13 13.05
N TYR A 50 3.35 14.36 13.00
CA TYR A 50 2.91 13.41 14.02
C TYR A 50 3.07 11.95 13.60
N LEU A 51 3.26 11.67 12.31
CA LEU A 51 3.43 10.32 11.79
C LEU A 51 4.80 9.75 12.19
N ASP A 52 4.84 8.49 12.62
CA ASP A 52 6.10 7.76 12.74
C ASP A 52 6.47 7.17 11.39
N HIS A 53 7.18 7.94 10.57
CA HIS A 53 7.62 7.50 9.25
C HIS A 53 8.64 6.34 9.26
N ARG A 54 9.18 5.95 10.42
CA ARG A 54 10.02 4.74 10.53
C ARG A 54 9.19 3.48 10.78
N TYR A 55 7.99 3.66 11.32
CA TYR A 55 7.03 2.62 11.64
C TYR A 55 5.65 3.06 11.16
N LEU A 56 5.53 3.30 9.84
CA LEU A 56 4.32 3.87 9.26
C LEU A 56 3.23 2.80 9.21
N GLU A 57 2.44 2.70 10.27
CA GLU A 57 1.34 1.75 10.33
C GLU A 57 0.16 2.16 9.45
N GLY A 58 -0.42 1.18 8.77
CA GLY A 58 -1.58 1.36 7.93
C GLY A 58 -2.08 0.05 7.36
N TYR A 59 -2.94 0.13 6.36
CA TYR A 59 -3.45 -1.05 5.66
C TYR A 59 -3.77 -0.75 4.20
N ILE A 60 -3.79 -1.83 3.42
CA ILE A 60 -4.21 -1.83 2.03
C ILE A 60 -5.62 -2.44 1.97
N GLU A 61 -6.57 -1.72 1.37
CA GLU A 61 -7.82 -2.32 0.93
C GLU A 61 -7.66 -2.77 -0.52
N LEU A 62 -7.68 -4.08 -0.73
CA LEU A 62 -7.68 -4.70 -2.06
C LEU A 62 -8.89 -5.60 -2.16
N SER A 63 -9.78 -5.34 -3.11
CA SER A 63 -10.92 -6.21 -3.38
C SER A 63 -10.96 -6.64 -4.85
N TYR A 64 -11.44 -7.85 -5.11
CA TYR A 64 -11.81 -8.30 -6.45
C TYR A 64 -13.32 -8.44 -6.53
N TYR A 65 -13.97 -7.51 -7.24
CA TYR A 65 -15.42 -7.28 -7.09
C TYR A 65 -15.75 -6.98 -5.62
N ASP A 66 -16.66 -7.75 -5.02
CA ASP A 66 -17.11 -7.57 -3.64
C ASP A 66 -16.36 -8.48 -2.64
N GLU A 67 -15.39 -9.27 -3.12
CA GLU A 67 -14.58 -10.14 -2.27
C GLU A 67 -13.33 -9.38 -1.77
N PRO A 68 -13.18 -9.18 -0.45
CA PRO A 68 -11.99 -8.57 0.13
C PRO A 68 -10.81 -9.54 0.09
N VAL A 69 -9.69 -9.07 -0.46
CA VAL A 69 -8.40 -9.78 -0.50
C VAL A 69 -7.48 -9.27 0.61
N LEU A 70 -7.29 -7.95 0.67
CA LEU A 70 -6.64 -7.24 1.78
C LEU A 70 -7.64 -6.24 2.41
N SER A 71 -7.52 -6.02 3.71
CA SER A 71 -8.40 -5.16 4.51
C SER A 71 -7.64 -4.65 5.74
N GLU A 72 -8.26 -3.81 6.56
CA GLU A 72 -7.72 -3.35 7.85
C GLU A 72 -7.23 -4.50 8.77
N TYR A 73 -7.82 -5.70 8.68
CA TYR A 73 -7.34 -6.89 9.41
C TYR A 73 -5.88 -7.25 9.11
N TYR A 74 -5.41 -6.92 7.92
CA TYR A 74 -4.05 -7.15 7.44
C TYR A 74 -3.23 -5.85 7.51
N SER A 75 -3.39 -5.07 8.58
CA SER A 75 -2.60 -3.87 8.81
C SER A 75 -1.16 -4.21 9.16
N ASP A 76 -0.21 -3.41 8.66
CA ASP A 76 1.23 -3.57 8.89
C ASP A 76 1.94 -2.23 8.57
N LEU A 77 3.27 -2.24 8.48
CA LEU A 77 4.08 -1.14 7.96
C LEU A 77 3.76 -0.94 6.47
N ILE A 78 2.88 0.01 6.16
CA ILE A 78 2.20 0.05 4.85
C ILE A 78 3.14 0.35 3.68
N ASP A 79 4.15 1.18 3.90
CA ASP A 79 5.18 1.47 2.91
C ASP A 79 5.98 0.21 2.56
N GLN A 80 6.44 -0.53 3.58
CA GLN A 80 7.15 -1.79 3.38
C GLN A 80 6.24 -2.89 2.82
N LEU A 81 4.96 -2.93 3.23
CA LEU A 81 4.00 -3.92 2.73
C LEU A 81 3.77 -3.76 1.22
N TRP A 82 3.74 -2.53 0.71
CA TRP A 82 3.70 -2.27 -0.74
C TRP A 82 4.92 -2.81 -1.46
N ASP A 83 6.12 -2.54 -0.93
CA ASP A 83 7.38 -3.03 -1.51
C ASP A 83 7.40 -4.57 -1.53
N TYR A 84 6.95 -5.21 -0.45
CA TYR A 84 6.93 -6.65 -0.31
C TYR A 84 5.92 -7.30 -1.27
N LEU A 85 4.77 -6.67 -1.53
CA LEU A 85 3.81 -7.12 -2.54
C LEU A 85 4.38 -7.02 -3.97
N LEU A 86 5.16 -5.99 -4.28
CA LEU A 86 5.84 -5.88 -5.57
C LEU A 86 6.97 -6.91 -5.70
N ASN A 87 7.80 -7.07 -4.68
CA ASN A 87 8.87 -8.07 -4.65
C ASN A 87 8.31 -9.50 -4.79
N LEU A 88 7.23 -9.82 -4.07
CA LEU A 88 6.49 -11.07 -4.24
C LEU A 88 6.07 -11.26 -5.72
N THR A 89 5.59 -10.20 -6.38
CA THR A 89 5.17 -10.26 -7.78
C THR A 89 6.34 -10.47 -8.73
N LEU A 90 7.45 -9.76 -8.54
CA LEU A 90 8.65 -9.85 -9.37
C LEU A 90 9.31 -11.23 -9.26
N GLU A 91 9.48 -11.75 -8.03
CA GLU A 91 10.02 -13.09 -7.83
C GLU A 91 9.11 -14.17 -8.44
N ALA A 92 7.78 -14.02 -8.34
CA ALA A 92 6.86 -14.95 -8.98
C ALA A 92 6.97 -14.91 -10.52
N ILE A 93 7.27 -13.75 -11.10
CA ILE A 93 7.52 -13.62 -12.54
C ILE A 93 8.74 -14.45 -12.95
N GLU A 94 9.82 -14.39 -12.16
CA GLU A 94 11.07 -15.10 -12.41
C GLU A 94 10.95 -16.61 -12.14
N HIS A 95 10.41 -16.99 -10.99
CA HIS A 95 10.45 -18.36 -10.48
C HIS A 95 9.11 -19.12 -10.58
N LYS A 96 8.06 -18.49 -11.12
CA LYS A 96 6.66 -18.98 -11.17
C LYS A 96 5.94 -19.07 -9.83
N GLU A 97 6.66 -19.00 -8.73
CA GLU A 97 6.09 -18.88 -7.39
C GLU A 97 7.05 -18.12 -6.47
N SER A 98 6.50 -17.46 -5.46
CA SER A 98 7.24 -16.70 -4.45
C SER A 98 6.49 -16.70 -3.13
N THR A 99 7.21 -16.43 -2.03
CA THR A 99 6.64 -16.39 -0.68
C THR A 99 7.31 -15.29 0.12
N TYR A 100 6.51 -14.44 0.76
CA TYR A 100 6.95 -13.39 1.66
C TYR A 100 6.15 -13.44 2.96
N TYR A 101 6.68 -12.84 4.02
CA TYR A 101 5.93 -12.53 5.22
C TYR A 101 5.62 -11.04 5.23
N PHE A 102 4.57 -10.65 5.91
CA PHE A 102 4.31 -9.25 6.19
C PHE A 102 5.50 -8.64 6.98
N PRO A 103 5.77 -7.33 6.84
CA PRO A 103 6.97 -6.72 7.41
C PRO A 103 7.10 -6.86 8.93
N ASP A 104 6.02 -6.62 9.69
CA ASP A 104 6.04 -6.57 11.15
C ASP A 104 5.24 -7.70 11.82
N GLN A 105 4.47 -8.46 11.03
CA GLN A 105 3.68 -9.58 11.53
C GLN A 105 4.03 -10.91 10.82
N PRO A 106 3.88 -12.06 11.49
CA PRO A 106 4.19 -13.37 10.89
C PRO A 106 3.09 -13.86 9.93
N VAL A 107 2.47 -12.94 9.16
CA VAL A 107 1.44 -13.24 8.17
C VAL A 107 2.11 -13.61 6.86
N ARG A 108 1.89 -14.81 6.35
CA ARG A 108 2.52 -15.34 5.14
C ARG A 108 1.68 -15.05 3.90
N MET A 109 2.34 -14.48 2.89
CA MET A 109 1.83 -14.33 1.53
C MET A 109 2.49 -15.34 0.58
N ASN A 110 1.71 -15.91 -0.33
CA ASN A 110 2.20 -16.73 -1.42
C ASN A 110 1.58 -16.28 -2.74
N LEU A 111 2.39 -16.22 -3.79
CA LEU A 111 1.91 -15.97 -5.14
C LEU A 111 2.44 -17.05 -6.07
N LYS A 112 1.53 -17.69 -6.80
CA LYS A 112 1.85 -18.70 -7.80
C LYS A 112 1.24 -18.34 -9.14
N ILE A 113 2.07 -18.24 -10.17
CA ILE A 113 1.62 -18.02 -11.54
C ILE A 113 1.07 -19.33 -12.10
N LEU A 114 -0.23 -19.33 -12.42
CA LEU A 114 -0.90 -20.47 -13.02
C LEU A 114 -0.85 -20.39 -14.56
N GLN A 115 -1.12 -21.52 -15.20
CA GLN A 115 -1.37 -21.54 -16.65
C GLN A 115 -2.67 -20.79 -16.98
N LYS A 116 -2.84 -20.38 -18.25
CA LYS A 116 -4.07 -19.72 -18.77
C LYS A 116 -4.36 -18.30 -18.26
N GLY A 117 -3.34 -17.57 -17.78
CA GLY A 117 -3.50 -16.14 -17.46
C GLY A 117 -4.09 -15.86 -16.07
N PHE A 118 -3.99 -16.81 -15.15
CA PHE A 118 -4.40 -16.67 -13.75
C PHE A 118 -3.20 -16.74 -12.80
N VAL A 119 -3.41 -16.29 -11.57
CA VAL A 119 -2.53 -16.53 -10.43
C VAL A 119 -3.33 -17.10 -9.26
N LEU A 120 -2.67 -17.89 -8.43
CA LEU A 120 -3.14 -18.21 -7.09
C LEU A 120 -2.41 -17.28 -6.12
N PHE A 121 -3.13 -16.36 -5.51
CA PHE A 121 -2.63 -15.53 -4.43
C PHE A 121 -3.18 -16.05 -3.11
N SER A 122 -2.34 -16.15 -2.08
CA SER A 122 -2.72 -16.71 -0.79
C SER A 122 -2.19 -15.85 0.34
N ILE A 123 -3.00 -15.69 1.39
CA ILE A 123 -2.62 -15.08 2.66
C ILE A 123 -3.06 -16.02 3.76
N GLU A 124 -2.12 -16.52 4.55
CA GLU A 124 -2.37 -17.60 5.51
C GLU A 124 -3.07 -18.79 4.84
N ASP A 125 -4.27 -19.14 5.30
CA ASP A 125 -5.09 -20.24 4.78
C ASP A 125 -6.09 -19.79 3.68
N LYS A 126 -6.17 -18.49 3.40
CA LYS A 126 -7.08 -17.94 2.38
C LYS A 126 -6.40 -17.93 1.02
N ASN A 127 -7.18 -18.24 -0.01
CA ASN A 127 -6.70 -18.46 -1.37
C ASN A 127 -7.63 -17.78 -2.37
N TRP A 128 -7.06 -17.04 -3.32
CA TRP A 128 -7.79 -16.38 -4.40
C TRP A 128 -7.18 -16.76 -5.76
N CYS A 129 -8.01 -17.27 -6.65
CA CYS A 129 -7.65 -17.45 -8.06
C CYS A 129 -8.03 -16.18 -8.83
N LEU A 130 -7.04 -15.42 -9.27
CA LEU A 130 -7.22 -14.07 -9.78
C LEU A 130 -6.73 -13.93 -11.23
N PRO A 131 -7.34 -13.07 -12.05
CA PRO A 131 -6.84 -12.77 -13.39
C PRO A 131 -5.46 -12.10 -13.28
N LYS A 132 -4.41 -12.77 -13.80
CA LYS A 132 -3.00 -12.36 -13.65
C LYS A 132 -2.76 -10.92 -14.07
N LYS A 133 -3.26 -10.56 -15.24
CA LYS A 133 -3.08 -9.21 -15.81
C LYS A 133 -3.71 -8.15 -14.94
N GLU A 134 -4.97 -8.32 -14.56
CA GLU A 134 -5.69 -7.33 -13.76
C GLU A 134 -5.10 -7.22 -12.35
N PHE A 135 -4.72 -8.35 -11.74
CA PHE A 135 -4.14 -8.38 -10.41
C PHE A 135 -2.77 -7.68 -10.37
N PHE A 136 -1.87 -8.00 -11.30
CA PHE A 136 -0.54 -7.37 -11.36
C PHE A 136 -0.64 -5.87 -11.66
N LEU A 137 -1.58 -5.47 -12.53
CA LEU A 137 -1.86 -4.06 -12.79
C LEU A 137 -2.41 -3.35 -11.55
N ALA A 138 -3.28 -4.00 -10.77
CA ALA A 138 -3.82 -3.43 -9.54
C ALA A 138 -2.74 -3.22 -8.48
N LEU A 139 -1.85 -4.19 -8.27
CA LEU A 139 -0.75 -4.07 -7.31
C LEU A 139 0.20 -2.93 -7.66
N VAL A 140 0.62 -2.87 -8.93
CA VAL A 140 1.57 -1.84 -9.34
C VAL A 140 0.96 -0.44 -9.37
N GLN A 141 -0.30 -0.30 -9.80
CA GLN A 141 -0.99 0.98 -9.73
C GLN A 141 -1.20 1.42 -8.28
N GLY A 142 -1.52 0.49 -7.38
CA GLY A 142 -1.66 0.75 -5.94
C GLY A 142 -0.36 1.27 -5.32
N CYS A 143 0.75 0.58 -5.55
CA CYS A 143 2.06 0.97 -5.02
C CYS A 143 2.53 2.33 -5.57
N THR A 144 2.49 2.53 -6.90
CA THR A 144 2.84 3.81 -7.52
C THR A 144 1.97 4.95 -6.96
N GLU A 145 0.66 4.74 -6.86
CA GLU A 145 -0.25 5.78 -6.38
C GLU A 145 -0.03 6.06 -4.89
N PHE A 146 0.24 5.05 -4.06
CA PHE A 146 0.62 5.24 -2.67
C PHE A 146 1.81 6.20 -2.55
N TYR A 147 2.97 5.86 -3.13
CA TYR A 147 4.17 6.69 -3.03
C TYR A 147 3.98 8.08 -3.61
N LYS A 148 3.26 8.19 -4.73
CA LYS A 148 2.92 9.49 -5.33
C LYS A 148 2.13 10.36 -4.36
N GLN A 149 1.12 9.81 -3.69
CA GLN A 149 0.32 10.57 -2.73
C GLN A 149 1.12 10.92 -1.48
N MET A 150 2.03 10.05 -1.02
CA MET A 150 2.99 10.37 0.05
C MET A 150 3.86 11.57 -0.33
N ILE A 151 4.42 11.60 -1.55
CA ILE A 151 5.23 12.73 -2.04
C ILE A 151 4.42 14.03 -2.13
N LEU A 152 3.16 13.94 -2.57
CA LEU A 152 2.29 15.11 -2.70
C LEU A 152 1.81 15.65 -1.36
N GLY A 153 1.54 14.77 -0.39
CA GLY A 153 0.97 15.15 0.91
C GLY A 153 2.02 15.51 1.96
N LEU A 154 3.21 14.91 1.94
CA LEU A 154 4.23 15.15 2.96
C LEU A 154 5.11 16.36 2.66
N SER A 155 5.77 16.89 3.69
CA SER A 155 6.78 17.93 3.51
C SER A 155 7.99 17.38 2.74
N LYS A 156 8.67 18.26 1.99
CA LYS A 156 9.87 17.90 1.23
C LYS A 156 10.97 17.30 2.12
N GLU A 157 11.10 17.80 3.36
CA GLU A 157 12.05 17.27 4.33
C GLU A 157 11.73 15.81 4.69
N THR A 158 10.46 15.51 5.01
CA THR A 158 10.00 14.14 5.29
C THR A 158 10.21 13.24 4.07
N VAL A 159 9.79 13.68 2.88
CA VAL A 159 9.95 12.92 1.62
C VAL A 159 11.40 12.48 1.42
N THR A 160 12.35 13.41 1.51
CA THR A 160 13.77 13.10 1.32
C THR A 160 14.36 12.30 2.49
N ARG A 161 13.97 12.59 3.74
CA ARG A 161 14.50 11.90 4.93
C ARG A 161 14.13 10.41 4.93
N TYR A 162 12.89 10.10 4.58
CA TYR A 162 12.35 8.74 4.61
C TYR A 162 12.27 8.09 3.22
N ALA A 163 12.88 8.73 2.22
CA ALA A 163 13.07 8.18 0.88
C ALA A 163 11.78 7.79 0.13
N TYR A 164 10.66 8.50 0.37
CA TYR A 164 9.41 8.27 -0.38
C TYR A 164 9.57 8.57 -1.88
N ASP A 165 10.47 9.48 -2.24
CA ASP A 165 10.87 9.74 -3.63
C ASP A 165 11.54 8.53 -4.28
N LYS A 166 12.47 7.88 -3.56
CA LYS A 166 13.12 6.65 -4.04
C LYS A 166 12.16 5.47 -4.11
N GLY A 167 11.24 5.35 -3.14
CA GLY A 167 10.18 4.35 -3.19
C GLY A 167 9.30 4.49 -4.43
N TYR A 168 8.95 5.73 -4.79
CA TYR A 168 8.24 6.02 -6.05
C TYR A 168 9.06 5.65 -7.30
N GLU A 169 10.35 6.00 -7.33
CA GLU A 169 11.25 5.65 -8.44
C GLU A 169 11.32 4.12 -8.62
N GLN A 170 11.53 3.37 -7.53
CA GLN A 170 11.56 1.92 -7.54
C GLN A 170 10.22 1.32 -8.01
N ALA A 171 9.10 1.82 -7.51
CA ALA A 171 7.78 1.36 -7.94
C ALA A 171 7.56 1.54 -9.45
N GLU A 172 8.05 2.64 -10.05
CA GLU A 172 7.98 2.85 -11.49
C GLU A 172 8.93 1.94 -12.30
N GLU A 173 10.10 1.61 -11.75
CA GLU A 173 11.01 0.61 -12.35
C GLU A 173 10.37 -0.78 -12.36
N ASP A 174 9.86 -1.22 -11.21
CA ASP A 174 9.15 -2.49 -11.05
C ASP A 174 7.92 -2.56 -11.97
N ARG A 175 7.23 -1.42 -12.12
CA ARG A 175 6.13 -1.29 -13.06
C ARG A 175 6.55 -1.53 -14.50
N SER A 176 7.69 -1.01 -14.91
CA SER A 176 8.21 -1.26 -16.25
C SER A 176 8.44 -2.76 -16.48
N VAL A 177 9.04 -3.45 -15.51
CA VAL A 177 9.31 -4.91 -15.56
C VAL A 177 8.00 -5.70 -15.65
N ILE A 178 7.04 -5.42 -14.78
CA ILE A 178 5.73 -6.10 -14.76
C ILE A 178 4.98 -5.87 -16.07
N LEU A 179 4.96 -4.64 -16.60
CA LEU A 179 4.29 -4.34 -17.86
C LEU A 179 4.94 -5.04 -19.05
N ASP A 180 6.27 -5.13 -19.09
CA ASP A 180 6.99 -5.88 -20.13
C ASP A 180 6.69 -7.37 -20.06
N TYR A 181 6.67 -7.96 -18.85
CA TYR A 181 6.25 -9.34 -18.64
C TYR A 181 4.82 -9.58 -19.16
N LEU A 182 3.87 -8.70 -18.80
CA LEU A 182 2.48 -8.85 -19.21
C LEU A 182 2.29 -8.75 -20.73
N LYS A 183 3.03 -7.87 -21.42
CA LYS A 183 3.00 -7.75 -22.89
C LYS A 183 3.44 -9.03 -23.60
N LYS A 184 4.36 -9.79 -23.00
CA LYS A 184 4.93 -11.02 -23.57
C LYS A 184 4.13 -12.28 -23.23
N ASN A 185 3.31 -12.23 -22.17
CA ASN A 185 2.72 -13.43 -21.53
C ASN A 185 1.20 -13.37 -21.32
N VAL A 186 0.51 -12.41 -21.95
CA VAL A 186 -0.95 -12.25 -21.93
C VAL A 186 -1.47 -11.87 -23.32
#